data_AF-A0A0S3T120-F1
#
_entry.id   AF-A0A0S3T120-F1
#
_cell.length_a   1.000
_cell.length_b   1.000
_cell.length_c   1.000
_cell.angle_alpha   90.00
_cell.angle_beta   90.00
_cell.angle_gamma   90.00
#
_symmetry.space_group_name_H-M   'P 1'
#
loop_
_entity.id
_entity.type
_entity.pdbx_description
1 polymer ?
#
loop_
_entity_poly.entity_id
_entity_poly.type
_entity_poly.pdbx_seq_one_letter_code
_entity_poly.pdbx_strand_id
1 'polypeptide(L)'
;MQELKRFPTLQADIAASANDSLERFREESRRTVIRMVDMESGYLTVEFFRKMHLEPEKSSDPKNPNRSTPNPNVDTHSDSHLSKIGSNVNGYINMVCDSLKHSIPKAVVHCQVREAKRSLLNQFYVQVGKREKDQLGALLDEDPALMEKRSQLAKRLELYKQAMDDIDSVAWK
;
A
#
# COMPACT_ATOMS: atom_id res chain seq x y z
N MET A 1 17.48 -0.04 11.90
CA MET A 1 18.22 0.20 10.64
C MET A 1 19.74 0.33 10.83
N GLN A 2 20.26 0.84 11.95
CA GLN A 2 21.71 0.94 12.16
C GLN A 2 22.43 -0.42 12.25
N GLU A 3 21.80 -1.45 12.82
CA GLU A 3 22.40 -2.79 12.93
C GLU A 3 22.56 -3.52 11.58
N LEU A 4 21.64 -3.31 10.64
CA LEU A 4 21.74 -3.88 9.29
C LEU A 4 22.79 -3.19 8.41
N LYS A 5 23.19 -1.94 8.74
CA LYS A 5 24.26 -1.25 7.97
C LYS A 5 25.58 -1.99 8.02
N ARG A 6 25.78 -2.84 9.03
CA ARG A 6 26.98 -3.65 9.19
C ARG A 6 27.08 -4.75 8.13
N PHE A 7 25.94 -5.26 7.65
CA PHE A 7 25.86 -6.43 6.76
C PHE A 7 25.13 -6.05 5.46
N PRO A 8 25.82 -5.44 4.47
CA PRO A 8 25.19 -4.96 3.24
C PRO A 8 24.57 -6.08 2.40
N THR A 9 25.17 -7.27 2.39
CA THR A 9 24.67 -8.45 1.68
C THR A 9 23.35 -8.96 2.27
N LEU A 10 23.27 -9.08 3.60
CA LEU A 10 22.02 -9.41 4.30
C LEU A 10 20.93 -8.36 4.07
N GLN A 11 21.29 -7.08 4.08
CA GLN A 11 20.33 -6.01 3.81
C GLN A 11 19.74 -6.12 2.39
N ALA A 12 20.59 -6.38 1.39
CA ALA A 12 20.15 -6.56 0.01
C ALA A 12 19.23 -7.78 -0.12
N ASP A 13 19.55 -8.88 0.56
CA ASP A 13 18.77 -10.12 0.53
C ASP A 13 17.39 -9.95 1.20
N ILE A 14 17.32 -9.27 2.35
CA ILE A 14 16.06 -8.93 3.01
C ILE A 14 15.20 -8.04 2.11
N ALA A 15 15.80 -7.04 1.44
CA ALA A 15 15.09 -6.18 0.51
C ALA A 15 14.56 -6.97 -0.70
N ALA A 16 15.36 -7.89 -1.25
CA ALA A 16 14.95 -8.77 -2.34
C ALA A 16 13.77 -9.68 -1.91
N SER A 17 13.85 -10.31 -0.74
CA SER A 17 12.80 -11.17 -0.18
C SER A 17 11.50 -10.40 0.09
N ALA A 18 11.60 -9.15 0.56
CA ALA A 18 10.46 -8.26 0.74
C ALA A 18 9.78 -7.90 -0.60
N ASN A 19 10.56 -7.60 -1.63
CA ASN A 19 10.04 -7.31 -2.97
C ASN A 19 9.37 -8.55 -3.59
N ASP A 20 10.01 -9.72 -3.49
CA ASP A 20 9.46 -10.98 -3.98
C ASP A 20 8.11 -11.31 -3.31
N SER A 21 8.04 -11.12 -1.99
CA SER A 21 6.80 -11.30 -1.23
C SER A 21 5.69 -10.35 -1.68
N LEU A 22 6.00 -9.08 -1.99
CA LEU A 22 5.02 -8.12 -2.49
C LEU A 22 4.55 -8.42 -3.91
N GLU A 23 5.46 -8.85 -4.77
CA GLU A 23 5.18 -9.17 -6.18
C GLU A 23 4.28 -10.40 -6.29
N ARG A 24 4.49 -11.40 -5.43
CA ARG A 24 3.66 -12.61 -5.38
C ARG A 24 2.17 -12.33 -5.16
N PHE A 25 1.85 -11.38 -4.28
CA PHE A 25 0.46 -11.03 -3.97
C PHE A 25 -0.12 -9.95 -4.91
N ARG A 26 0.67 -9.42 -5.85
CA ARG A 26 0.23 -8.40 -6.80
C ARG A 26 -0.89 -8.89 -7.71
N GLU A 27 -0.77 -10.12 -8.23
CA GLU A 27 -1.80 -10.64 -9.13
C GLU A 27 -3.08 -10.99 -8.37
N GLU A 28 -2.97 -11.37 -7.09
CA GLU A 28 -4.13 -11.64 -6.25
C GLU A 28 -4.90 -10.35 -5.88
N SER A 29 -4.18 -9.28 -5.54
CA SER A 29 -4.80 -7.98 -5.30
C SER A 29 -5.47 -7.45 -6.57
N ARG A 30 -4.83 -7.61 -7.73
CA ARG A 30 -5.40 -7.26 -9.04
C ARG A 30 -6.70 -8.01 -9.33
N ARG A 31 -6.71 -9.35 -9.19
CA ARG A 31 -7.92 -10.16 -9.39
C ARG A 31 -9.05 -9.76 -8.45
N THR A 32 -8.74 -9.46 -7.19
CA THR A 32 -9.74 -9.02 -6.21
C THR A 32 -10.35 -7.67 -6.59
N VAL A 33 -9.54 -6.70 -7.00
CA VAL A 33 -10.03 -5.38 -7.43
C VAL A 33 -10.90 -5.49 -8.69
N ILE A 34 -10.51 -6.31 -9.67
CA ILE A 34 -11.34 -6.56 -10.86
C ILE A 34 -12.71 -7.11 -10.46
N ARG A 35 -12.74 -8.13 -9.58
CA ARG A 35 -14.00 -8.68 -9.07
C ARG A 35 -14.86 -7.64 -8.34
N MET A 36 -14.25 -6.71 -7.60
CA MET A 36 -14.99 -5.63 -6.96
C MET A 36 -15.69 -4.74 -7.97
N VAL A 37 -15.02 -4.38 -9.07
CA VAL A 37 -15.63 -3.59 -10.14
C VAL A 37 -16.72 -4.41 -10.85
N ASP A 38 -16.47 -5.69 -11.12
CA ASP A 38 -17.46 -6.57 -11.76
C ASP A 38 -18.74 -6.69 -10.90
N MET A 39 -18.59 -6.77 -9.57
CA MET A 39 -19.74 -6.78 -8.64
C MET A 39 -20.58 -5.51 -8.73
N GLU A 40 -19.95 -4.33 -8.81
CA GLU A 40 -20.66 -3.05 -8.99
C GLU A 40 -21.34 -2.93 -10.36
N SER A 41 -20.77 -3.59 -11.39
CA SER A 41 -21.39 -3.67 -12.72
C SER A 41 -22.56 -4.66 -12.78
N GLY A 42 -22.52 -5.71 -11.95
CA GLY A 42 -23.51 -6.79 -11.95
C GLY A 42 -24.78 -6.49 -11.17
N TYR A 43 -24.76 -5.49 -10.28
CA TYR A 43 -25.93 -5.12 -9.49
C TYR A 43 -26.06 -3.60 -9.31
N LEU A 44 -27.25 -3.08 -9.65
CA LEU A 44 -27.57 -1.66 -9.48
C LEU A 44 -28.04 -1.39 -8.05
N THR A 45 -27.41 -0.45 -7.35
CA THR A 45 -27.83 -0.10 -5.99
C THR A 45 -29.16 0.68 -6.01
N VAL A 46 -30.26 -0.03 -5.76
CA VAL A 46 -31.64 0.51 -5.80
C VAL A 46 -31.90 1.60 -4.74
N GLU A 47 -31.17 1.58 -3.62
CA GLU A 47 -31.31 2.60 -2.57
C GLU A 47 -30.99 4.02 -3.04
N PHE A 48 -30.05 4.17 -3.98
CA PHE A 48 -29.74 5.46 -4.59
C PHE A 48 -30.97 6.07 -5.28
N PHE A 49 -31.66 5.28 -6.10
CA PHE A 49 -32.86 5.71 -6.81
C PHE A 49 -34.05 5.90 -5.87
N ARG A 50 -34.14 5.12 -4.79
CA ARG A 50 -35.18 5.33 -3.76
C ARG A 50 -34.99 6.68 -3.07
N LYS A 51 -33.75 7.07 -2.77
CA LYS A 51 -33.42 8.36 -2.16
C LYS A 51 -33.67 9.54 -3.09
N MET A 52 -33.38 9.41 -4.38
CA MET A 52 -33.73 10.45 -5.37
C MET A 52 -35.24 10.70 -5.50
N HIS A 53 -36.09 9.67 -5.39
CA HIS A 53 -37.54 9.86 -5.39
C HIS A 53 -38.08 10.47 -4.07
N LEU A 54 -37.31 10.37 -2.99
CA LEU A 54 -37.61 10.99 -1.68
C LEU A 54 -37.11 12.45 -1.57
N GLU A 55 -36.15 12.86 -2.41
CA GLU A 55 -35.73 14.24 -2.62
C GLU A 55 -36.28 14.80 -3.95
N PRO A 56 -37.60 14.92 -4.14
CA PRO A 56 -38.08 15.79 -5.21
C PRO A 56 -37.68 17.23 -4.85
N GLU A 57 -36.97 17.86 -5.77
CA GLU A 57 -36.58 19.27 -5.77
C GLU A 57 -37.54 20.18 -4.97
N LYS A 58 -37.06 20.72 -3.84
CA LYS A 58 -37.53 22.00 -3.28
C LYS A 58 -37.06 23.17 -4.14
N SER A 59 -37.22 23.07 -5.46
CA SER A 59 -36.85 24.08 -6.45
C SER A 59 -37.93 24.21 -7.53
N SER A 60 -39.20 24.16 -7.12
CA SER A 60 -40.27 24.85 -7.85
C SER A 60 -40.76 26.02 -6.99
N ASP A 61 -40.09 27.16 -7.12
CA ASP A 61 -40.62 28.43 -6.64
C ASP A 61 -42.00 28.69 -7.29
N PRO A 62 -43.08 28.91 -6.52
CA PRO A 62 -44.42 29.08 -7.04
C PRO A 62 -44.68 30.55 -7.39
N LYS A 63 -44.00 31.11 -8.40
CA LYS A 63 -44.31 32.47 -8.89
C LYS A 63 -44.06 32.65 -10.37
N ASN A 64 -45.04 32.30 -11.22
CA ASN A 64 -45.48 33.17 -12.32
C ASN A 64 -46.81 32.66 -12.94
N PRO A 65 -47.95 33.36 -12.82
CA PRO A 65 -49.24 32.87 -13.32
C PRO A 65 -49.51 33.24 -14.80
N ASN A 66 -48.48 33.53 -15.61
CA ASN A 66 -48.73 34.00 -16.98
C ASN A 66 -47.71 33.46 -18.00
N ARG A 67 -47.95 32.26 -18.51
CA ARG A 67 -47.45 31.85 -19.82
C ARG A 67 -48.51 31.02 -20.54
N SER A 68 -49.48 31.74 -21.09
CA SER A 68 -50.43 31.24 -22.08
C SER A 68 -49.68 30.90 -23.37
N THR A 69 -49.65 29.62 -23.75
CA THR A 69 -49.75 29.08 -25.13
C THR A 69 -49.55 27.56 -25.08
N PRO A 70 -50.52 26.73 -25.49
CA PRO A 70 -50.33 25.29 -25.59
C PRO A 70 -49.76 24.96 -26.97
N ASN A 71 -48.49 24.60 -27.03
CA ASN A 71 -47.94 23.87 -28.17
C ASN A 71 -47.17 22.66 -27.62
N PRO A 72 -47.72 21.43 -27.69
CA PRO A 72 -47.09 20.26 -27.11
C PRO A 72 -46.05 19.74 -28.11
N ASN A 73 -44.88 20.38 -28.17
CA ASN A 73 -43.73 19.76 -28.79
C ASN A 73 -43.31 18.59 -27.90
N VAL A 74 -43.76 17.40 -28.29
CA VAL A 74 -43.44 16.09 -27.67
C VAL A 74 -41.92 15.92 -27.51
N ASP A 75 -41.15 16.52 -28.43
CA ASP A 75 -39.69 16.51 -28.44
C ASP A 75 -39.06 17.25 -27.25
N THR A 76 -39.64 18.36 -26.82
CA THR A 76 -39.12 19.14 -25.66
C THR A 76 -39.37 18.40 -24.34
N HIS A 77 -40.45 17.62 -24.27
CA HIS A 77 -40.75 16.80 -23.10
C HIS A 77 -39.85 15.56 -23.04
N SER A 78 -39.56 14.95 -24.20
CA SER A 78 -38.54 13.88 -24.27
C SER A 78 -37.14 14.39 -23.92
N ASP A 79 -36.76 15.61 -24.34
CA ASP A 79 -35.44 16.16 -24.03
C ASP A 79 -35.27 16.44 -22.54
N SER A 80 -36.29 17.01 -21.88
CA SER A 80 -36.28 17.20 -20.43
C SER A 80 -36.22 15.88 -19.66
N HIS A 81 -36.92 14.84 -20.15
CA HIS A 81 -36.89 13.52 -19.55
C HIS A 81 -35.51 12.83 -19.72
N LEU A 82 -34.92 12.92 -20.92
CA LEU A 82 -33.58 12.42 -21.21
C LEU A 82 -32.51 13.16 -20.37
N SER A 83 -32.64 14.48 -20.22
CA SER A 83 -31.74 15.26 -19.37
C SER A 83 -31.82 14.86 -17.89
N LYS A 84 -33.01 14.54 -17.38
CA LYS A 84 -33.20 14.01 -16.01
C LYS A 84 -32.58 12.63 -15.85
N ILE A 85 -32.78 11.74 -16.82
CA ILE A 85 -32.10 10.42 -16.84
C ILE A 85 -30.58 10.62 -16.82
N GLY A 86 -30.05 11.54 -17.63
CA GLY A 86 -28.63 11.88 -17.66
C GLY A 86 -28.10 12.33 -16.30
N SER A 87 -28.81 13.25 -15.62
CA SER A 87 -28.45 13.71 -14.27
C SER A 87 -28.45 12.56 -13.25
N ASN A 88 -29.47 11.70 -13.31
CA ASN A 88 -29.62 10.55 -12.42
C ASN A 88 -28.52 9.50 -12.63
N VAL A 89 -28.19 9.17 -13.88
CA VAL A 89 -27.09 8.27 -14.23
C VAL A 89 -25.75 8.85 -13.77
N ASN A 90 -25.52 10.14 -14.02
CA ASN A 90 -24.32 10.82 -13.56
C ASN A 90 -24.19 10.80 -12.02
N GLY A 91 -25.29 11.03 -11.29
CA GLY A 91 -25.33 10.91 -9.84
C GLY A 91 -24.98 9.50 -9.35
N TYR A 92 -25.51 8.46 -10.00
CA TYR A 92 -25.21 7.07 -9.67
C TYR A 92 -23.73 6.73 -9.92
N ILE A 93 -23.17 7.15 -11.07
CA ILE A 93 -21.75 6.95 -11.40
C ILE A 93 -20.87 7.60 -10.34
N ASN A 94 -21.17 8.83 -9.94
CA ASN A 94 -20.39 9.53 -8.91
C ASN A 94 -20.43 8.80 -7.56
N MET A 95 -21.60 8.30 -7.14
CA MET A 95 -21.72 7.50 -5.92
C MET A 95 -20.89 6.21 -5.98
N VAL A 96 -20.94 5.47 -7.08
CA VAL A 96 -20.14 4.24 -7.25
C VAL A 96 -18.65 4.56 -7.28
N CYS A 97 -18.25 5.62 -8.00
CA CYS A 97 -16.87 6.09 -8.00
C CYS A 97 -16.39 6.43 -6.58
N ASP A 98 -17.22 7.09 -5.77
CA ASP A 98 -16.88 7.41 -4.39
C ASP A 98 -16.76 6.16 -3.52
N SER A 99 -17.60 5.14 -3.71
CA SER A 99 -17.45 3.84 -3.04
C SER A 99 -16.12 3.15 -3.43
N LEU A 100 -15.84 3.07 -4.73
CA LEU A 100 -14.63 2.44 -5.28
C LEU A 100 -13.35 3.14 -4.83
N LYS A 101 -13.35 4.49 -4.75
CA LYS A 101 -12.21 5.26 -4.21
C LYS A 101 -11.81 4.82 -2.80
N HIS A 102 -12.76 4.40 -1.97
CA HIS A 102 -12.48 3.95 -0.61
C HIS A 102 -12.23 2.45 -0.51
N SER A 103 -12.89 1.64 -1.33
CA SER A 103 -12.85 0.18 -1.24
C SER A 103 -11.63 -0.43 -1.95
N ILE A 104 -11.21 0.12 -3.09
CA ILE A 104 -10.06 -0.39 -3.86
C ILE A 104 -8.75 -0.30 -3.06
N PRO A 105 -8.37 0.84 -2.44
CA PRO A 105 -7.15 0.91 -1.65
C PRO A 105 -7.17 -0.06 -0.46
N LYS A 106 -8.33 -0.26 0.19
CA LYS A 106 -8.50 -1.22 1.29
C LYS A 106 -8.25 -2.65 0.82
N ALA A 107 -8.78 -3.02 -0.35
CA ALA A 107 -8.56 -4.34 -0.93
C ALA A 107 -7.08 -4.57 -1.29
N VAL A 108 -6.41 -3.58 -1.90
CA VAL A 108 -4.98 -3.65 -2.22
C VAL A 108 -4.13 -3.80 -0.95
N VAL A 109 -4.38 -2.98 0.07
CA VAL A 109 -3.65 -3.07 1.34
C VAL A 109 -3.90 -4.42 2.02
N HIS A 110 -5.14 -4.90 2.01
CA HIS A 110 -5.51 -6.17 2.63
C HIS A 110 -4.85 -7.36 1.93
N CYS A 111 -5.04 -7.49 0.61
CA CYS A 111 -4.59 -8.65 -0.16
C CYS A 111 -3.11 -8.62 -0.50
N GLN A 112 -2.50 -7.45 -0.67
CA GLN A 112 -1.08 -7.33 -1.04
C GLN A 112 -0.21 -7.06 0.17
N VAL A 113 -0.38 -5.91 0.81
CA VAL A 113 0.56 -5.44 1.85
C VAL A 113 0.47 -6.29 3.11
N ARG A 114 -0.75 -6.56 3.59
CA ARG A 114 -0.95 -7.29 4.84
C ARG A 114 -0.56 -8.76 4.72
N GLU A 115 -0.91 -9.40 3.60
CA GLU A 115 -0.54 -10.80 3.35
C GLU A 115 0.96 -10.94 3.03
N ALA A 116 1.56 -10.01 2.28
CA ALA A 116 3.02 -9.99 2.09
C ALA A 116 3.77 -9.89 3.43
N LYS A 117 3.33 -8.99 4.33
CA LYS A 117 3.94 -8.87 5.68
C LYS A 117 3.82 -10.16 6.48
N ARG A 118 2.67 -10.83 6.45
CA ARG A 118 2.43 -12.10 7.16
C ARG A 118 3.29 -13.23 6.61
N SER A 119 3.43 -13.30 5.28
CA SER A 119 4.19 -14.35 4.61
C SER A 119 5.70 -14.10 4.62
N LEU A 120 6.16 -12.86 4.76
CA LEU A 120 7.57 -12.48 4.62
C LEU A 120 8.48 -13.25 5.58
N LEU A 121 8.12 -13.28 6.87
CA LEU A 121 8.99 -13.89 7.88
C LEU A 121 9.10 -15.41 7.68
N ASN A 122 7.97 -16.08 7.40
CA ASN A 122 7.95 -17.51 7.12
C ASN A 122 8.78 -17.85 5.88
N GLN A 123 8.66 -17.04 4.82
CA GLN A 123 9.41 -17.24 3.59
C GLN A 123 10.90 -16.99 3.80
N PHE A 124 11.25 -15.94 4.53
CA PHE A 124 12.63 -15.63 4.88
C PHE A 124 13.27 -16.77 5.68
N TYR A 125 12.56 -17.32 6.68
CA TYR A 125 13.06 -18.48 7.42
C TYR A 125 13.29 -19.71 6.55
N VAL A 126 12.37 -20.00 5.62
CA VAL A 126 12.54 -21.11 4.67
C VAL A 126 13.71 -20.84 3.71
N GLN A 127 13.91 -19.61 3.25
CA GLN A 127 15.02 -19.23 2.39
C GLN A 127 16.37 -19.35 3.12
N VAL A 128 16.46 -18.85 4.35
CA VAL A 128 17.69 -18.96 5.17
C VAL A 128 17.98 -20.41 5.53
N GLY A 129 16.96 -21.21 5.88
CA GLY A 129 17.12 -22.63 6.23
C GLY A 129 17.58 -23.51 5.06
N LYS A 130 17.45 -23.06 3.82
CA LYS A 130 17.95 -23.76 2.62
C LYS A 130 19.40 -23.42 2.28
N ARG A 131 19.99 -22.39 2.89
CA ARG A 131 21.35 -21.94 2.55
C ARG A 131 22.39 -22.80 3.25
N GLU A 132 23.46 -23.08 2.53
CA GLU A 132 24.65 -23.75 3.08
C GLU A 132 25.48 -22.79 3.93
N LYS A 133 26.38 -23.37 4.75
CA LYS A 133 27.22 -22.61 5.70
C LYS A 133 28.02 -21.50 5.03
N ASP A 134 28.53 -21.72 3.82
CA ASP A 134 29.33 -20.74 3.09
C ASP A 134 28.49 -19.56 2.59
N GLN A 135 27.26 -19.84 2.11
CA GLN A 135 26.31 -18.79 1.70
C GLN A 135 25.80 -17.99 2.90
N LEU A 136 25.66 -18.65 4.06
CA LEU A 136 25.32 -17.98 5.31
C LEU A 136 26.48 -17.10 5.82
N GLY A 137 27.72 -17.53 5.62
CA GLY A 137 28.92 -16.73 5.87
C GLY A 137 28.92 -15.44 5.04
N ALA A 138 28.66 -15.54 3.73
CA ALA A 138 28.62 -14.39 2.83
C ALA A 138 27.54 -13.35 3.18
N LEU A 139 26.43 -13.78 3.79
CA LEU A 139 25.40 -12.87 4.30
C LEU A 139 25.87 -12.06 5.52
N LEU A 140 26.83 -12.58 6.27
CA LEU A 140 27.40 -11.95 7.46
C LEU A 140 28.69 -11.20 7.17
N ASP A 141 29.07 -11.06 5.90
CA ASP A 141 30.21 -10.25 5.51
C ASP A 141 29.96 -8.78 5.88
N GLU A 142 30.86 -8.26 6.71
CA GLU A 142 30.81 -6.87 7.15
C GLU A 142 31.35 -5.93 6.06
N ASP A 143 30.91 -4.66 6.07
CA ASP A 143 31.52 -3.61 5.25
C ASP A 143 33.06 -3.56 5.48
N PRO A 144 33.90 -3.70 4.44
CA PRO A 144 35.37 -3.70 4.59
C PRO A 144 35.90 -2.44 5.28
N ALA A 145 35.28 -1.28 5.07
CA ALA A 145 35.69 -0.05 5.75
C ALA A 145 35.44 -0.09 7.27
N LEU A 146 34.38 -0.79 7.68
CA LEU A 146 34.01 -0.96 9.09
C LEU A 146 34.90 -2.03 9.74
N MET A 147 35.21 -3.10 8.99
CA MET A 147 36.16 -4.14 9.40
C MET A 147 37.56 -3.57 9.62
N GLU A 148 38.06 -2.73 8.71
CA GLU A 148 39.36 -2.09 8.84
C GLU A 148 39.44 -1.17 10.06
N LYS A 149 38.42 -0.31 10.26
CA LYS A 149 38.33 0.54 11.45
C LYS A 149 38.32 -0.28 12.74
N ARG A 150 37.59 -1.39 12.78
CA ARG A 150 37.54 -2.29 13.94
C ARG A 150 38.92 -2.91 14.21
N SER A 151 39.64 -3.32 13.16
CA SER A 151 41.00 -3.85 13.26
C SER A 151 42.00 -2.82 13.82
N GLN A 152 41.95 -1.58 13.31
CA GLN A 152 42.80 -0.49 13.80
C GLN A 152 42.53 -0.16 15.28
N LEU A 153 41.26 -0.10 15.68
CA LEU A 153 40.87 0.14 17.07
C LEU A 153 41.28 -1.02 17.99
N ALA A 154 41.14 -2.26 17.54
CA ALA A 154 41.56 -3.44 18.30
C ALA A 154 43.07 -3.42 18.55
N LYS A 155 43.88 -3.12 17.52
CA LYS A 155 45.33 -2.97 17.64
C LYS A 155 45.71 -1.84 18.60
N ARG A 156 45.02 -0.69 18.52
CA ARG A 156 45.26 0.43 19.46
C ARG A 156 44.91 0.07 20.90
N LEU A 157 43.84 -0.69 21.10
CA LEU A 157 43.41 -1.16 22.40
C LEU A 157 44.40 -2.17 23.00
N GLU A 158 44.94 -3.07 22.19
CA GLU A 158 45.99 -4.01 22.59
C GLU A 158 47.26 -3.27 23.05
N LEU A 159 47.68 -2.24 22.30
CA LEU A 159 48.80 -1.38 22.70
C LEU A 159 48.54 -0.66 24.03
N TYR A 160 47.32 -0.16 24.27
CA TYR A 160 46.99 0.48 25.53
C TYR A 160 46.93 -0.50 26.70
N LYS A 161 46.48 -1.74 26.48
CA LYS A 161 46.53 -2.80 27.49
C LYS A 161 47.97 -3.13 27.86
N GLN A 162 48.84 -3.32 26.87
CA GLN A 162 50.25 -3.56 27.11
C GLN A 162 50.89 -2.41 27.92
N ALA A 163 50.61 -1.16 27.54
CA ALA A 163 51.12 0.00 28.27
C ALA A 163 50.59 0.08 29.72
N MET A 164 49.34 -0.33 29.95
CA MET A 164 48.76 -0.43 31.28
C MET A 164 49.46 -1.52 32.11
N ASP A 165 49.64 -2.72 31.54
CA ASP A 165 50.34 -3.84 32.18
C ASP A 165 51.79 -3.47 32.54
N ASP A 166 52.47 -2.74 31.65
CA ASP A 166 53.83 -2.22 31.89
C ASP A 166 53.86 -1.22 33.06
N ILE A 167 52.88 -0.30 33.16
CA ILE A 167 52.77 0.65 34.28
C ILE A 167 52.50 -0.08 35.60
N ASP A 168 51.56 -1.04 35.60
CA ASP A 168 51.21 -1.83 36.79
C ASP A 168 52.43 -2.65 37.28
N SER A 169 53.27 -3.15 36.36
CA SER A 169 54.48 -3.89 36.72
C SER A 169 55.55 -3.05 37.45
N VAL A 170 55.53 -1.73 37.25
CA VAL A 170 56.48 -0.78 37.87
C VAL A 170 55.89 -0.19 39.16
N ALA A 171 54.57 0.03 39.21
CA ALA A 171 53.90 0.66 40.36
C ALA A 171 53.89 -0.21 41.64
N TRP A 172 54.10 -1.52 41.52
CA TRP A 172 54.11 -2.47 42.65
C TRP A 172 55.52 -3.01 42.99
N LYS A 173 56.58 -2.28 42.61
CA LYS A 173 57.94 -2.42 43.14
C LYS A 173 58.27 -1.26 44.06
#